data_AF-A0A7V8JV73-F1
#
_entry.id   AF-A0A7V8JV73-F1
#
_cell.length_a   1.000
_cell.length_b   1.000
_cell.length_c   1.000
_cell.angle_alpha   90.00
_cell.angle_beta   90.00
_cell.angle_gamma   90.00
#
_symmetry.space_group_name_H-M   'P 1'
#
loop_
_entity.id
_entity.type
_entity.pdbx_description
1 polymer ?
#
loop_
_entity_poly.entity_id
_entity_poly.type
_entity_poly.pdbx_seq_one_letter_code
_entity_poly.pdbx_strand_id
1 'polypeptide(L)'
;MQVNINHGQQTHVQKYMLAIFCAMSFILYLDRVNLAAAAGPIKDELGLSNTTLGVAFSAFGYTYAVFQIIGGWFADKLGAKKTLIVCGSIWVVATIATGFVSGLASLVLARLLLGIGEGAALPAQARAIANWFTR
;
A
#
# COMPACT_ATOMS: atom_id res chain seq x y z
N MET A 1 17.90 -26.46 1.43
CA MET A 1 17.18 -26.99 0.24
C MET A 1 17.41 -26.00 -0.90
N GLN A 2 18.46 -26.24 -1.68
CA GLN A 2 18.86 -25.38 -2.81
C GLN A 2 17.93 -25.70 -3.98
N VAL A 3 16.98 -24.81 -4.28
CA VAL A 3 16.10 -24.97 -5.43
C VAL A 3 16.92 -24.67 -6.69
N ASN A 4 17.28 -25.72 -7.42
CA ASN A 4 18.00 -25.63 -8.68
C ASN A 4 17.05 -25.09 -9.77
N ILE A 5 17.04 -23.77 -9.98
CA ILE A 5 16.24 -23.14 -11.04
C ILE A 5 17.12 -22.99 -12.30
N ASN A 6 16.70 -23.62 -13.39
CA ASN A 6 17.27 -23.45 -14.73
C ASN A 6 17.31 -21.96 -15.13
N HIS A 7 18.47 -21.48 -15.61
CA HIS A 7 18.72 -20.08 -15.95
C HIS A 7 17.76 -19.52 -17.04
N GLY A 8 17.18 -20.38 -17.89
CA GLY A 8 16.13 -20.00 -18.84
C GLY A 8 14.77 -19.71 -18.21
N GLN A 9 14.42 -20.36 -17.09
CA GLN A 9 13.13 -20.17 -16.40
C GLN A 9 13.17 -19.04 -15.35
N GLN A 10 14.35 -18.70 -14.83
CA GLN A 10 14.52 -17.57 -13.91
C GLN A 10 14.07 -16.24 -14.55
N THR A 11 14.35 -16.02 -15.83
CA THR A 11 13.99 -14.76 -16.51
C THR A 11 12.48 -14.55 -16.66
N HIS A 12 11.72 -15.61 -16.93
CA HIS A 12 10.26 -15.51 -17.06
C HIS A 12 9.58 -15.25 -15.72
N VAL A 13 10.02 -15.93 -14.66
CA VAL A 13 9.47 -15.72 -13.30
C VAL A 13 9.85 -14.33 -12.76
N GLN A 14 11.08 -13.86 -12.98
CA GLN A 14 11.51 -12.50 -12.64
C GLN A 14 10.66 -11.44 -13.36
N LYS A 15 10.41 -11.60 -14.66
CA LYS A 15 9.53 -10.70 -15.44
C LYS A 15 8.11 -10.71 -14.89
N TYR A 16 7.57 -11.88 -14.52
CA TYR A 16 6.22 -11.99 -13.95
C TYR A 16 6.11 -11.31 -12.58
N MET A 17 7.11 -11.49 -11.71
CA MET A 17 7.16 -10.84 -10.41
C MET A 17 7.33 -9.32 -10.52
N LEU A 18 8.14 -8.86 -11.48
CA LEU A 18 8.26 -7.45 -11.80
C LEU A 18 6.92 -6.88 -12.28
N ALA A 19 6.21 -7.59 -13.16
CA ALA A 19 4.89 -7.19 -13.61
C ALA A 19 3.89 -7.08 -12.45
N ILE A 20 3.92 -8.01 -11.50
CA ILE A 20 3.09 -7.96 -10.28
C ILE A 20 3.44 -6.72 -9.44
N PHE A 21 4.71 -6.41 -9.21
CA PHE A 21 5.12 -5.21 -8.46
C PHE A 21 4.76 -3.91 -9.19
N CYS A 22 4.89 -3.88 -10.51
CA CYS A 22 4.42 -2.76 -11.32
C CYS A 22 2.91 -2.57 -11.19
N ALA A 23 2.12 -3.64 -11.30
CA ALA A 23 0.67 -3.57 -11.12
C ALA A 23 0.30 -3.12 -9.71
N MET A 24 0.96 -3.67 -8.69
CA MET A 24 0.75 -3.28 -7.29
C MET A 24 1.07 -1.79 -7.06
N SER A 25 2.18 -1.29 -7.61
CA SER A 25 2.56 0.13 -7.54
C SER A 25 1.58 1.03 -8.30
N PHE A 26 1.05 0.57 -9.43
CA PHE A 26 0.03 1.28 -10.18
C PHE A 26 -1.28 1.40 -9.40
N ILE A 27 -1.76 0.33 -8.78
CA ILE A 27 -2.98 0.35 -7.97
C ILE A 27 -2.78 1.22 -6.71
N LEU A 28 -1.63 1.15 -6.04
CA LEU A 28 -1.27 2.06 -4.94
C LEU A 28 -1.36 3.54 -5.36
N TYR A 29 -0.90 3.85 -6.57
CA TYR A 29 -1.01 5.22 -7.08
C TYR A 29 -2.46 5.60 -7.39
N LEU A 30 -3.24 4.68 -7.98
CA LEU A 30 -4.67 4.88 -8.22
C LEU A 30 -5.44 5.13 -6.92
N ASP A 31 -5.17 4.39 -5.84
CA ASP A 31 -5.87 4.58 -4.56
C ASP A 31 -5.64 5.99 -3.99
N ARG A 32 -4.45 6.57 -4.20
CA ARG A 32 -4.16 7.96 -3.81
C ARG A 32 -4.93 8.97 -4.64
N VAL A 33 -5.00 8.76 -5.95
CA VAL A 33 -5.70 9.68 -6.87
C VAL A 33 -7.21 9.57 -6.70
N ASN A 34 -7.74 8.36 -6.48
CA ASN A 34 -9.16 8.11 -6.29
C ASN A 34 -9.73 8.92 -5.12
N LEU A 35 -9.01 9.04 -4.00
CA LEU A 35 -9.48 9.87 -2.89
C LEU A 35 -9.56 11.35 -3.30
N ALA A 36 -8.53 11.87 -3.97
CA ALA A 36 -8.52 13.27 -4.39
C ALA A 36 -9.64 13.55 -5.41
N ALA A 37 -9.90 12.62 -6.32
CA ALA A 37 -10.99 12.71 -7.30
C ALA A 37 -12.37 12.60 -6.64
N ALA A 38 -12.53 11.69 -5.68
CA ALA A 38 -13.78 11.48 -4.94
C ALA A 38 -13.99 12.51 -3.81
N ALA A 39 -13.02 13.38 -3.52
CA ALA A 39 -13.10 14.34 -2.43
C ALA A 39 -14.31 15.27 -2.55
N GLY A 40 -14.69 15.70 -3.76
CA GLY A 40 -15.88 16.51 -4.01
C GLY A 40 -17.17 15.77 -3.63
N PRO A 41 -17.48 14.62 -4.27
CA PRO A 41 -18.64 13.82 -3.92
C PRO A 41 -18.71 13.42 -2.43
N ILE A 42 -17.59 12.99 -1.83
CA ILE A 42 -17.51 12.63 -0.41
C ILE A 42 -17.84 13.84 0.48
N LYS A 43 -17.41 15.04 0.08
CA LYS A 43 -17.70 16.27 0.80
C LYS A 43 -19.21 16.56 0.80
N ASP A 44 -19.83 16.46 -0.37
CA ASP A 44 -21.23 16.82 -0.56
C ASP A 44 -22.17 15.77 0.06
N GLU A 45 -21.84 14.49 -0.05
CA GLU A 45 -22.63 13.37 0.49
C GLU A 45 -22.56 13.27 2.02
N LEU A 46 -21.40 13.52 2.62
CA LEU A 46 -21.20 13.47 4.07
C LEU A 46 -21.36 14.86 4.75
N GLY A 47 -21.66 15.91 3.99
CA GLY A 47 -21.77 17.28 4.50
C GLY A 47 -20.48 17.80 5.16
N LEU A 48 -19.31 17.37 4.68
CA LEU A 48 -18.03 17.67 5.31
C LEU A 48 -17.50 19.05 4.87
N SER A 49 -16.73 19.70 5.75
CA SER A 49 -15.95 20.88 5.36
C SER A 49 -14.60 20.49 4.75
N ASN A 50 -14.00 21.41 3.99
CA ASN A 50 -12.63 21.25 3.45
C ASN A 50 -11.61 20.96 4.55
N THR A 51 -11.80 21.52 5.76
CA THR A 51 -10.92 21.29 6.91
C THR A 51 -10.94 19.83 7.33
N THR A 52 -12.13 19.23 7.40
CA THR A 52 -12.31 17.82 7.78
C THR A 52 -11.77 16.84 6.74
N LEU A 53 -11.94 17.15 5.46
CA LEU A 53 -11.26 16.41 4.39
C LEU A 53 -9.75 16.50 4.53
N GLY A 54 -9.22 17.70 4.80
CA GLY A 54 -7.81 17.92 5.12
C GLY A 54 -7.31 17.03 6.24
N VAL A 55 -8.07 16.87 7.33
CA VAL A 55 -7.74 15.97 8.44
C VAL A 55 -7.63 14.52 7.96
N ALA A 56 -8.55 14.04 7.11
CA ALA A 56 -8.49 12.69 6.56
C ALA A 56 -7.27 12.47 5.65
N PHE A 57 -6.90 13.46 4.82
CA PHE A 57 -5.68 13.44 4.02
C PHE A 57 -4.43 13.42 4.90
N SER A 58 -4.39 14.26 5.94
CA SER A 58 -3.28 14.31 6.90
C SER A 58 -3.14 13.01 7.68
N ALA A 59 -4.25 12.40 8.12
CA ALA A 59 -4.26 11.13 8.84
C ALA A 59 -3.58 10.01 8.03
N PHE A 60 -3.92 9.91 6.73
CA PHE A 60 -3.21 9.02 5.80
C PHE A 60 -1.73 9.39 5.70
N GLY A 61 -1.40 10.66 5.47
CA GLY A 61 -0.01 11.11 5.29
C GLY A 61 0.89 10.81 6.50
N TYR A 62 0.42 11.07 7.72
CA TYR A 62 1.19 10.80 8.94
C TYR A 62 1.41 9.32 9.18
N THR A 63 0.35 8.50 9.08
CA THR A 63 0.47 7.05 9.26
C THR A 63 1.35 6.43 8.19
N TYR A 64 1.18 6.85 6.93
CA TYR A 64 2.01 6.43 5.81
C TYR A 64 3.49 6.73 6.06
N ALA A 65 3.84 7.96 6.45
CA ALA A 65 5.23 8.34 6.70
C ALA A 65 5.88 7.52 7.83
N VAL A 66 5.15 7.31 8.93
CA VAL A 66 5.62 6.49 10.06
C VAL A 66 5.80 5.03 9.64
N PHE A 67 4.82 4.46 8.94
CA PHE A 67 4.88 3.07 8.50
C PHE A 67 5.84 2.83 7.33
N GLN A 68 6.28 3.86 6.63
CA GLN A 68 7.35 3.75 5.64
C GLN A 68 8.68 3.38 6.30
N ILE A 69 8.99 4.00 7.44
CA ILE A 69 10.20 3.69 8.22
C ILE A 69 10.06 2.33 8.92
N ILE A 70 8.94 2.12 9.62
CA ILE A 70 8.68 0.87 10.34
C ILE A 70 8.61 -0.31 9.37
N GLY A 71 7.94 -0.13 8.23
CA GLY A 71 7.79 -1.13 7.19
C GLY A 71 9.12 -1.55 6.56
N GLY A 72 10.04 -0.60 6.36
CA GLY A 72 11.41 -0.90 5.93
C GLY A 72 12.14 -1.78 6.95
N TRP A 73 12.09 -1.41 8.23
CA TRP A 73 12.69 -2.22 9.30
C TRP A 73 12.06 -3.62 9.41
N PHE A 74 10.74 -3.72 9.26
CA PHE A 74 10.02 -5.00 9.22
C PHE A 74 10.43 -5.84 8.00
N ALA A 75 10.57 -5.24 6.81
CA ALA A 75 11.04 -5.91 5.61
C ALA A 75 12.46 -6.46 5.76
N ASP A 76 13.32 -5.75 6.48
CA ASP A 76 14.69 -6.17 6.76
C ASP A 76 14.75 -7.34 7.77
N LYS A 77 13.88 -7.33 8.79
CA LYS A 77 13.89 -8.34 9.86
C LYS A 77 13.09 -9.61 9.56
N LEU A 78 11.91 -9.48 8.96
CA LEU A 78 10.98 -10.59 8.68
C LEU A 78 11.07 -11.11 7.24
N GLY A 79 11.77 -10.38 6.38
CA GLY A 79 11.92 -10.67 4.96
C GLY A 79 10.81 -10.07 4.11
N ALA A 80 11.20 -9.57 2.94
CA ALA A 80 10.32 -8.81 2.02
C ALA A 80 9.01 -9.53 1.67
N LYS A 81 9.03 -10.86 1.49
CA LYS A 81 7.83 -11.64 1.12
C LYS A 81 6.75 -11.57 2.21
N LYS A 82 7.12 -11.75 3.49
CA LYS A 82 6.15 -11.76 4.59
C LYS A 82 5.58 -10.36 4.81
N THR A 83 6.44 -9.34 4.75
CA THR A 83 6.00 -7.94 4.87
C THR A 83 5.03 -7.56 3.76
N LEU A 84 5.31 -7.92 2.50
CA LEU A 84 4.39 -7.67 1.39
C LEU A 84 3.02 -8.33 1.57
N ILE A 85 2.97 -9.57 2.08
CA ILE A 85 1.70 -10.28 2.32
C ILE A 85 0.91 -9.60 3.44
N VAL A 86 1.54 -9.26 4.56
CA VAL A 86 0.87 -8.62 5.70
C VAL A 86 0.35 -7.25 5.31
N CYS A 87 1.20 -6.42 4.70
CA CYS A 87 0.85 -5.06 4.31
C CYS A 87 -0.19 -5.04 3.19
N GLY A 88 -0.05 -5.93 2.20
CA GLY A 88 -1.05 -6.11 1.15
C GLY A 88 -2.41 -6.56 1.71
N SER A 89 -2.42 -7.44 2.72
CA SER A 89 -3.67 -7.86 3.37
C SER A 89 -4.35 -6.71 4.12
N ILE A 90 -3.57 -5.94 4.88
CA ILE A 90 -4.08 -4.74 5.58
C ILE A 90 -4.63 -3.74 4.57
N TRP A 91 -3.91 -3.50 3.48
CA TRP A 91 -4.32 -2.60 2.42
C TRP A 91 -5.65 -3.03 1.79
N VAL A 92 -5.80 -4.29 1.36
CA VAL A 92 -7.05 -4.80 0.77
C VAL A 92 -8.23 -4.65 1.74
N VAL A 93 -8.05 -5.02 3.01
CA VAL A 93 -9.09 -4.88 4.03
C VAL A 93 -9.47 -3.41 4.23
N ALA A 94 -8.49 -2.51 4.26
CA ALA A 94 -8.70 -1.08 4.42
C ALA A 94 -9.40 -0.44 3.20
N THR A 95 -9.05 -0.87 1.97
CA THR A 95 -9.71 -0.42 0.75
C THR A 95 -11.18 -0.85 0.72
N ILE A 96 -11.48 -2.10 1.10
CA ILE A 96 -12.86 -2.58 1.22
C ILE A 96 -13.61 -1.77 2.30
N ALA A 97 -13.00 -1.56 3.46
CA ALA A 97 -13.59 -0.78 4.56
C ALA A 97 -13.88 0.67 4.15
N THR A 98 -13.07 1.24 3.24
CA THR A 98 -13.29 2.59 2.71
C THR A 98 -14.61 2.70 1.93
N GLY A 99 -15.05 1.62 1.28
CA GLY A 99 -16.34 1.57 0.58
C GLY A 99 -17.57 1.60 1.49
N PHE A 100 -17.40 1.34 2.80
CA PHE A 100 -18.48 1.35 3.80
C PHE A 100 -18.45 2.60 4.70
N VAL A 101 -17.67 3.62 4.33
CA VAL A 101 -17.56 4.86 5.10
C VAL A 101 -18.87 5.64 5.02
N SER A 102 -19.43 5.97 6.18
CA SER A 102 -20.69 6.72 6.32
C SER A 102 -20.55 8.06 7.06
N GLY A 103 -19.31 8.45 7.38
CA GLY A 103 -19.02 9.70 8.10
C GLY A 103 -17.53 9.99 8.26
N LEU A 104 -17.22 11.12 8.89
CA LEU A 104 -15.84 11.58 9.12
C LEU A 104 -14.99 10.55 9.89
N ALA A 105 -15.51 10.05 11.00
CA ALA A 105 -14.74 9.16 11.87
C ALA A 105 -14.35 7.86 11.14
N SER A 106 -15.30 7.27 10.41
CA SER A 106 -15.04 6.11 9.54
C SER A 106 -14.07 6.45 8.40
N LEU A 107 -14.17 7.65 7.81
CA LEU A 107 -13.26 8.10 6.76
C LEU A 107 -11.83 8.19 7.31
N VAL A 108 -11.63 8.85 8.45
CA VAL A 108 -10.32 8.99 9.09
C VAL A 108 -9.77 7.61 9.46
N LEU A 109 -10.58 6.73 10.07
CA LEU A 109 -10.14 5.39 10.45
C LEU A 109 -9.71 4.57 9.23
N ALA A 110 -10.51 4.58 8.16
CA ALA A 110 -10.17 3.91 6.91
C ALA A 110 -8.85 4.46 6.32
N ARG A 111 -8.62 5.78 6.41
CA ARG A 111 -7.40 6.43 5.95
C ARG A 111 -6.17 6.08 6.78
N LEU A 112 -6.32 5.96 8.09
CA LEU A 112 -5.25 5.49 8.98
C LEU A 112 -4.87 4.04 8.63
N LEU A 113 -5.85 3.16 8.47
CA LEU A 113 -5.61 1.76 8.11
C LEU A 113 -4.96 1.63 6.73
N LEU A 114 -5.40 2.43 5.75
CA LEU A 114 -4.77 2.50 4.43
C LEU A 114 -3.31 2.97 4.54
N GLY A 115 -3.02 4.03 5.30
CA GLY A 115 -1.65 4.52 5.48
C GLY A 115 -0.73 3.49 6.13
N ILE A 116 -1.24 2.71 7.09
CA ILE A 116 -0.53 1.59 7.72
C ILE A 116 -0.22 0.49 6.70
N GLY A 117 -1.19 0.10 5.86
CA GLY A 117 -1.03 -0.93 4.85
C GLY A 117 -0.11 -0.52 3.70
N GLU A 118 -0.29 0.69 3.17
CA GLU A 118 0.49 1.20 2.04
C GLU A 118 1.92 1.61 2.43
N GLY A 119 2.12 2.14 3.65
CA GLY A 119 3.41 2.69 4.09
C GLY A 119 4.56 1.71 3.93
N ALA A 120 4.32 0.44 4.26
CA ALA A 120 5.31 -0.61 4.19
C ALA A 120 5.43 -1.29 2.80
N ALA A 121 4.53 -0.99 1.86
CA ALA A 121 4.47 -1.65 0.56
C ALA A 121 5.65 -1.27 -0.35
N LEU A 122 6.01 0.01 -0.44
CA LEU A 122 7.14 0.49 -1.25
C LEU A 122 8.51 -0.04 -0.77
N PRO A 123 8.88 0.07 0.53
CA PRO A 123 10.17 -0.44 0.98
C PRO A 123 10.27 -1.97 0.86
N ALA A 124 9.17 -2.69 1.10
CA ALA A 124 9.16 -4.13 0.93
C ALA A 124 9.28 -4.56 -0.56
N GLN A 125 8.66 -3.82 -1.49
CA GLN A 125 8.85 -4.02 -2.94
C GLN A 125 10.29 -3.77 -3.37
N ALA A 126 10.89 -2.66 -2.94
CA ALA A 126 12.29 -2.33 -3.25
C ALA A 126 13.24 -3.44 -2.75
N ARG A 127 13.02 -3.96 -1.54
CA ARG A 127 13.81 -5.07 -0.99
C ARG A 127 13.57 -6.39 -1.72
N ALA A 128 12.33 -6.69 -2.12
CA ALA A 128 12.01 -7.89 -2.90
C ALA A 128 12.70 -7.86 -4.27
N ILE A 129 12.69 -6.71 -4.95
CA ILE A 129 13.39 -6.51 -6.22
C ILE A 129 14.90 -6.66 -6.02
N ALA A 130 15.48 -5.99 -5.02
CA ALA A 130 16.90 -6.12 -4.72
C ALA A 130 17.30 -7.59 -4.48
N ASN A 131 16.57 -8.32 -3.65
CA ASN A 131 16.88 -9.72 -3.35
C ASN A 131 16.73 -10.66 -4.57
N TRP A 132 15.86 -10.35 -5.55
CA TRP A 132 15.62 -11.20 -6.71
C TRP A 132 16.38 -10.83 -7.99
N PHE A 133 16.78 -9.57 -8.11
CA PHE A 133 17.48 -9.04 -9.29
C PHE A 133 18.96 -8.75 -9.04
N THR A 134 19.47 -8.93 -7.82
CA THR A 134 20.93 -8.82 -7.59
C THR A 134 21.65 -9.96 -8.29
N ARG A 135 22.47 -9.55 -9.26
CA ARG A 135 23.50 -10.30 -9.96
C ARG A 135 24.84 -10.05 -9.28
#